data_AF-E5APN6-F1
#
_entry.id   AF-E5APN6-F1
#
_cell.length_a   1.000
_cell.length_b   1.000
_cell.length_c   1.000
_cell.angle_alpha   90.00
_cell.angle_beta   90.00
_cell.angle_gamma   90.00
#
_symmetry.space_group_name_H-M   'P 1'
#
loop_
_entity.id
_entity.type
_entity.pdbx_description
1 polymer ?
#
loop_
_entity_poly.entity_id
_entity_poly.type
_entity_poly.pdbx_seq_one_letter_code
_entity_poly.pdbx_strand_id
1 'polypeptide(L)' 'MSRVGKSPIPLPNGAEVTLGDTQITLKGPLGTISQALNPLVKVINDNGELKFQPGR' A
#
# COMPACT_ATOMS: atom_id res chain seq x y z
N MET A 1 0.42 9.49 -19.54
CA MET A 1 1.13 8.49 -18.72
C MET A 1 0.92 8.83 -17.25
N SER A 2 0.07 8.06 -16.55
CA SER A 2 -0.22 8.32 -15.14
C SER A 2 1.05 8.10 -14.29
N ARG A 3 1.45 9.12 -13.53
CA ARG A 3 2.59 9.09 -12.61
C ARG A 3 2.18 8.76 -11.17
N VAL A 4 0.87 8.72 -10.89
CA VAL A 4 0.31 8.55 -9.54
C VAL A 4 0.76 7.25 -8.89
N GLY A 5 0.78 6.14 -9.64
CA GLY A 5 1.22 4.85 -9.11
C GLY A 5 2.71 4.77 -8.78
N LYS A 6 3.56 5.68 -9.31
CA LYS A 6 4.99 5.73 -8.99
C LYS A 6 5.31 6.65 -7.81
N SER A 7 4.34 7.42 -7.33
CA SER A 7 4.57 8.29 -6.18
C SER A 7 4.66 7.45 -4.90
N PRO A 8 5.73 7.59 -4.11
CA PRO A 8 5.80 6.97 -2.80
C PRO A 8 4.69 7.56 -1.91
N ILE A 9 3.97 6.71 -1.20
CA ILE A 9 2.93 7.11 -0.26
C ILE A 9 3.53 7.00 1.16
N PRO A 10 3.86 8.11 1.82
CA PRO A 10 4.35 8.07 3.19
C PRO A 10 3.24 7.57 4.12
N LEU A 11 3.60 6.63 5.00
CA LEU A 11 2.73 6.08 6.01
C LEU A 11 2.73 7.01 7.23
N PRO A 12 1.55 7.50 7.67
CA PRO A 12 1.47 8.33 8.85
C PRO A 12 1.80 7.51 10.11
N ASN A 13 2.47 8.15 11.06
CA ASN A 13 2.82 7.53 12.35
C ASN A 13 1.55 7.07 13.08
N GLY A 14 1.39 5.76 13.22
CA GLY A 14 0.20 5.12 13.82
C GLY A 14 -0.69 4.37 12.83
N ALA A 15 -0.35 4.33 11.54
CA ALA A 15 -0.97 3.42 10.58
C ALA A 15 -0.15 2.12 10.46
N GLU A 16 -0.75 1.00 10.84
CA GLU A 16 -0.19 -0.33 10.60
C GLU A 16 -0.66 -0.85 9.24
N VAL A 17 0.29 -1.20 8.39
CA VAL A 17 0.01 -1.83 7.09
C VAL A 17 0.26 -3.31 7.15
N THR A 18 -0.79 -4.08 6.89
CA THR A 18 -0.70 -5.52 6.67
C THR A 18 -0.77 -5.78 5.16
N LEU A 19 0.35 -6.19 4.57
CA LEU A 19 0.43 -6.61 3.18
C LEU A 19 0.16 -8.12 3.11
N GLY A 20 -1.02 -8.52 2.62
CA GLY A 20 -1.32 -9.90 2.25
C GLY A 20 -1.17 -10.11 0.74
N ASP A 21 -1.18 -11.36 0.30
CA ASP A 21 -0.98 -11.73 -1.12
C ASP A 21 -2.10 -11.21 -2.04
N THR A 22 -3.33 -11.09 -1.51
CA THR A 22 -4.53 -10.70 -2.26
C THR A 22 -5.23 -9.47 -1.71
N GLN A 23 -4.80 -8.95 -0.56
CA GLN A 23 -5.44 -7.81 0.11
C GLN A 23 -4.45 -7.03 0.97
N ILE A 24 -4.62 -5.71 0.99
CA ILE A 24 -3.92 -4.78 1.87
C ILE A 24 -4.89 -4.37 2.96
N THR A 25 -4.47 -4.49 4.21
CA THR A 25 -5.22 -3.96 5.35
C THR A 25 -4.43 -2.81 5.97
N LEU A 26 -5.07 -1.66 6.11
CA LEU A 26 -4.54 -0.49 6.78
C LEU A 26 -5.32 -0.31 8.08
N LYS A 27 -4.65 -0.47 9.22
CA LYS A 27 -5.22 -0.12 10.53
C LYS A 27 -4.68 1.25 10.92
N GLY A 28 -5.57 2.24 11.04
CA GLY A 28 -5.21 3.58 11.47
C GLY A 28 -5.96 3.98 12.73
N PRO A 29 -5.68 5.20 13.25
CA PRO A 29 -6.32 5.73 14.45
C PRO A 29 -7.84 5.92 14.31
N LEU A 30 -8.34 6.02 13.07
CA LEU A 30 -9.76 6.22 12.76
C LEU A 30 -10.49 4.92 12.38
N GLY A 31 -9.81 3.78 12.39
CA GLY A 31 -10.40 2.48 12.05
C GLY A 31 -9.55 1.66 11.08
N THR A 32 -10.12 0.56 10.59
CA THR A 32 -9.44 -0.40 9.71
C THR A 32 -10.06 -0.38 8.32
N ILE A 33 -9.23 -0.23 7.29
CA ILE A 33 -9.63 -0.30 5.88
C ILE A 33 -8.97 -1.52 5.26
N SER A 34 -9.74 -2.33 4.56
CA SER A 34 -9.22 -3.43 3.74
C SER A 34 -9.48 -3.13 2.27
N GLN A 35 -8.48 -3.37 1.43
CA GLN A 35 -8.58 -3.19 -0.01
C GLN A 35 -8.00 -4.40 -0.71
N ALA A 36 -8.72 -4.94 -1.68
CA ALA A 36 -8.23 -6.04 -2.51
C ALA A 36 -7.04 -5.57 -3.36
N LEU A 37 -5.95 -6.33 -3.31
CA LEU A 37 -4.73 -6.07 -4.06
C LEU A 37 -4.86 -6.75 -5.43
N ASN A 38 -4.57 -6.02 -6.51
CA ASN A 38 -4.57 -6.59 -7.85
C ASN A 38 -3.27 -7.37 -8.09
N PRO A 39 -3.30 -8.64 -8.55
CA PRO A 39 -2.10 -9.45 -8.75
C PRO A 39 -1.07 -8.84 -9.73
N LEU A 40 -1.50 -7.91 -10.59
CA LEU A 40 -0.63 -7.17 -11.51
C LEU A 40 0.04 -5.95 -10.84
N VAL A 41 -0.04 -5.79 -9.52
CA VAL A 41 0.57 -4.68 -8.79
C VAL A 41 1.43 -5.23 -7.66
N LYS A 42 2.71 -4.91 -7.68
CA LYS A 42 3.64 -5.21 -6.59
C LYS A 42 3.67 -4.05 -5.61
N VAL A 43 3.41 -4.34 -4.35
CA VAL A 43 3.45 -3.34 -3.27
C VAL A 43 4.66 -3.62 -2.39
N ILE A 44 5.48 -2.59 -2.19
CA ILE A 44 6.69 -2.65 -1.37
C ILE A 44 6.53 -1.63 -0.26
N ASN A 45 6.66 -2.08 0.99
CA ASN A 45 6.75 -1.19 2.15
C ASN A 45 8.23 -0.97 2.48
N ASP A 46 8.70 0.25 2.29
CA ASP A 46 10.09 0.65 2.47
C ASP A 46 10.17 1.65 3.64
N ASN A 47 10.38 1.14 4.85
CA ASN A 47 10.58 1.90 6.09
C ASN A 47 9.63 3.10 6.31
N GLY A 48 8.34 2.92 6.04
CA GLY A 48 7.33 3.98 6.19
C GLY A 48 6.91 4.64 4.88
N GLU A 49 7.34 4.15 3.73
CA GLU A 49 6.80 4.54 2.42
C GLU A 49 6.23 3.32 1.67
N LEU A 50 4.97 3.40 1.25
CA LEU A 50 4.38 2.43 0.33
C LEU A 50 4.70 2.82 -1.10
N LYS A 51 5.42 1.93 -1.79
CA LYS A 51 5.73 2.04 -3.22
C LYS A 51 4.92 1.01 -3.98
N PHE A 52 4.24 1.46 -5.02
CA PHE A 52 3.47 0.62 -5.92
C PHE A 52 4.24 0.49 -7.24
N GLN A 53 4.50 -0.74 -7.66
CA GLN A 53 5.16 -1.02 -8.94
C GLN A 53 4.18 -1.84 -9.79
N PRO A 54 4.01 -1.53 -11.08
CA PRO A 54 3.29 -2.41 -11.96
C PRO A 54 4.02 -3.76 -12.00
N GLY A 55 3.32 -4.82 -11.65
CA GLY A 55 3.69 -6.19 -11.98
C GLY A 55 3.67 -6.30 -13.50
N ARG A 56 4.78 -6.78 -14.06
CA ARG A 56 4.90 -7.02 -15.49
C ARG A 56 3.99 -8.15 -15.93
#